data_AF-A0A2G1VMB2-F1
#
_entry.id   AF-A0A2G1VMB2-F1
#
_cell.length_a   1.000
_cell.length_b   1.000
_cell.length_c   1.000
_cell.angle_alpha   90.00
_cell.angle_beta   90.00
_cell.angle_gamma   90.00
#
_symmetry.space_group_name_H-M   'P 1'
#
loop_
_entity.id
_entity.type
_entity.pdbx_description
1 polymer ?
#
loop_
_entity_poly.entity_id
_entity_poly.type
_entity_poly.pdbx_seq_one_letter_code
_entity_poly.pdbx_strand_id
1 'polypeptide(L)'
;MIRFFGFLSCLLLSLSAVAQDQVTAQIIKERDSLLLNLNKQLEANAVKLKSLQNEFSDLNPNSTSQRLGSLDSIISKQENRITLLENSKKIQLKLNGQLAFTELMSIHRDIKPSNLLLSSQEFFSKVAAMNNPTQYNSYKQWYKEYEDWYSRKKGKDNWLDLINNSLTMLNEPSSQVPLYGSLYQTFSTGISTAIDLVGGAGRDLRDKTPQMLHVLNTASQFSQQQSIIDNEWQSINEELNKLENEYKRLLQEQAAYYSIDVNTLNQYQVATLDSERETLKNKVRKVISNSINQKENQNTKEWLAEVERFMVKTQSLRLRFGQLTLRMKGNIAKYKELINTFAKNESFAEEFRSELRGLEKSIDQVDANFDSVFNPSKYIEDSAVMYITQ
;
A
#
# COMPACT_ATOMS: atom_id res chain seq x y z
N MET A 1 -8.32 45.59 44.99
CA MET A 1 -8.25 44.28 45.69
C MET A 1 -8.35 43.20 44.63
N ILE A 2 -7.23 42.53 44.39
CA ILE A 2 -6.95 41.62 43.28
C ILE A 2 -7.80 40.34 43.44
N ARG A 3 -8.52 39.92 42.39
CA ARG A 3 -9.13 38.57 42.32
C ARG A 3 -8.53 37.82 41.13
N PHE A 4 -7.62 36.91 41.46
CA PHE A 4 -7.16 35.81 40.62
C PHE A 4 -8.35 34.95 40.23
N PHE A 5 -8.62 34.82 38.92
CA PHE A 5 -9.34 33.68 38.37
C PHE A 5 -8.36 32.95 37.45
N GLY A 6 -7.86 31.82 37.94
CA GLY A 6 -7.01 30.92 37.18
C GLY A 6 -7.82 30.31 36.03
N PHE A 7 -7.44 30.68 34.80
CA PHE A 7 -7.81 29.93 33.60
C PHE A 7 -6.97 28.66 33.57
N LEU A 8 -7.56 27.54 34.01
CA LEU A 8 -7.02 26.22 33.74
C LEU A 8 -7.33 25.90 32.26
N SER A 9 -6.38 26.24 31.40
CA SER A 9 -6.36 25.82 30.00
C SER A 9 -6.23 24.30 29.96
N CYS A 10 -7.34 23.59 29.75
CA CYS A 10 -7.29 22.18 29.35
C CYS A 10 -6.81 22.12 27.91
N LEU A 11 -5.50 21.89 27.75
CA LEU A 11 -4.90 21.32 26.56
C LEU A 11 -5.62 20.00 26.24
N LEU A 12 -6.61 20.06 25.36
CA LEU A 12 -7.07 18.91 24.60
C LEU A 12 -5.96 18.55 23.62
N LEU A 13 -4.99 17.78 24.10
CA LEU A 13 -4.18 16.94 23.24
C LEU A 13 -5.13 15.93 22.61
N SER A 14 -5.51 16.18 21.36
CA SER A 14 -6.07 15.18 20.47
C SER A 14 -5.00 14.12 20.21
N LEU A 15 -4.81 13.21 21.18
CA LEU A 15 -4.21 11.91 20.93
C LEU A 15 -5.20 11.16 20.03
N SER A 16 -4.96 11.18 18.73
CA SER A 16 -5.43 10.13 17.84
C SER A 16 -4.78 8.83 18.31
N ALA A 17 -5.39 8.20 19.31
CA ALA A 17 -5.05 6.87 19.76
C ALA A 17 -5.44 5.89 18.63
N VAL A 18 -4.54 5.72 17.67
CA VAL A 18 -4.59 4.58 16.77
C VAL A 18 -4.49 3.35 17.67
N ALA A 19 -5.56 2.55 17.73
CA ALA A 19 -5.62 1.37 18.57
C ALA A 19 -4.39 0.48 18.30
N GLN A 20 -3.47 0.46 19.27
CA GLN A 20 -2.30 -0.38 19.19
C GLN A 20 -2.73 -1.83 19.45
N ASP A 21 -2.42 -2.71 18.49
CA ASP A 21 -2.69 -4.15 18.51
C ASP A 21 -2.17 -4.77 19.82
N GLN A 22 -3.09 -5.13 20.71
CA GLN A 22 -2.77 -5.52 22.08
C GLN A 22 -2.03 -6.85 22.10
N VAL A 23 -2.40 -7.77 21.21
CA VAL A 23 -1.76 -9.08 21.09
C VAL A 23 -0.33 -8.93 20.56
N THR A 24 -0.11 -8.13 19.52
CA THR A 24 1.23 -7.85 18.99
C THR A 24 2.15 -7.24 20.06
N ALA A 25 1.70 -6.20 20.76
CA ALA A 25 2.49 -5.57 21.82
C ALA A 25 2.82 -6.53 22.96
N GLN A 26 1.89 -7.43 23.30
CA GLN A 26 2.11 -8.45 24.31
C GLN A 26 3.19 -9.46 23.89
N ILE A 27 3.17 -9.93 22.63
CA ILE A 27 4.18 -10.87 22.11
C ILE A 27 5.57 -10.23 22.15
N ILE A 28 5.69 -8.98 21.70
CA ILE A 28 6.96 -8.23 21.70
C ILE A 28 7.51 -8.10 23.13
N LYS A 29 6.66 -7.67 24.07
CA LYS A 29 7.07 -7.51 25.47
C LYS A 29 7.52 -8.83 26.11
N GLU A 30 6.81 -9.92 25.84
CA GLU A 30 7.18 -11.26 26.33
C GLU A 30 8.53 -11.70 25.75
N ARG A 31 8.74 -11.53 24.45
CA ARG A 31 9.99 -11.83 23.76
C ARG A 31 11.16 -11.08 24.36
N ASP A 32 11.04 -9.76 24.44
CA ASP A 32 12.15 -8.91 24.88
C ASP A 32 12.51 -9.19 26.34
N SER A 33 11.50 -9.47 27.19
CA SER A 33 11.73 -9.88 28.58
C SER A 33 12.49 -11.20 28.70
N LEU A 34 12.14 -12.21 27.88
CA LEU A 34 12.78 -13.53 27.93
C LEU A 34 14.20 -13.48 27.36
N LEU A 35 14.42 -12.75 26.26
CA LEU A 35 15.74 -12.55 25.67
C LEU A 35 16.66 -11.77 26.60
N LEU A 36 16.15 -10.73 27.28
CA LEU A 36 16.93 -9.98 28.26
C LEU A 36 17.41 -10.87 29.42
N ASN A 37 16.55 -11.77 29.91
CA ASN A 37 16.94 -12.72 30.97
C ASN A 37 18.02 -13.70 30.48
N LEU A 38 17.87 -14.24 29.27
CA LEU A 38 18.89 -15.12 28.67
C LEU A 38 20.22 -14.42 28.43
N ASN A 39 20.20 -13.17 27.98
CA ASN A 39 21.42 -12.38 27.78
C ASN A 39 22.16 -12.17 29.11
N LYS A 40 21.45 -11.88 30.21
CA LYS A 40 22.07 -11.81 31.55
C LYS A 40 22.69 -13.15 31.98
N GLN A 41 22.06 -14.28 31.66
CA GLN A 41 22.63 -15.61 31.95
C GLN A 41 23.87 -15.90 31.09
N LEU A 42 23.87 -15.50 29.82
CA LEU A 42 25.02 -15.61 28.92
C LEU A 42 26.20 -14.74 29.37
N GLU A 43 25.94 -13.53 29.87
CA GLU A 43 26.95 -12.64 30.45
C GLU A 43 27.55 -13.25 31.71
N ALA A 44 26.71 -13.72 32.65
CA ALA A 44 27.17 -14.39 33.87
C ALA A 44 27.98 -15.67 33.56
N ASN A 45 27.53 -16.45 32.58
CA ASN A 45 28.25 -17.64 32.09
C ASN A 45 29.61 -17.24 31.49
N ALA A 46 29.69 -16.18 30.69
CA ALA A 46 30.93 -15.68 30.09
C ALA A 46 31.95 -15.22 31.17
N VAL A 47 31.49 -14.50 32.19
CA VAL A 47 32.33 -14.10 33.34
C VAL A 47 32.89 -15.33 34.05
N LYS A 48 32.05 -16.35 34.30
CA LYS A 48 32.50 -17.57 34.99
C LYS A 48 33.46 -18.40 34.12
N LEU A 49 33.23 -18.49 32.82
CA LEU A 49 34.16 -19.13 31.88
C LEU A 49 35.53 -18.47 31.90
N LYS A 50 35.57 -17.14 31.87
CA LYS A 50 36.83 -16.39 31.95
C LYS A 50 37.58 -16.66 33.25
N SER A 51 36.87 -16.70 34.38
CA SER A 51 37.45 -17.09 35.68
C SER A 51 38.07 -18.49 35.63
N LEU A 52 37.32 -19.48 35.14
CA LEU A 52 37.79 -20.87 35.04
C LEU A 52 38.98 -21.03 34.09
N GLN A 53 39.01 -20.26 33.00
CA GLN A 53 40.13 -20.25 32.06
C GLN A 53 41.39 -19.66 32.70
N ASN A 54 41.26 -18.57 33.45
CA ASN A 54 42.38 -18.00 34.20
C ASN A 54 42.88 -18.98 35.26
N GLU A 55 41.98 -19.56 36.06
CA GLU A 55 42.30 -20.59 37.05
C GLU A 55 43.04 -21.77 36.41
N PHE A 56 42.61 -22.24 35.25
CA PHE A 56 43.27 -23.30 34.50
C PHE A 56 44.69 -22.93 34.01
N SER A 57 44.87 -21.69 33.55
CA SER A 57 46.16 -21.17 33.10
C SER A 57 47.18 -21.10 34.23
N ASP A 58 46.74 -20.83 35.45
CA ASP A 58 47.58 -20.75 36.65
C ASP A 58 47.95 -22.13 37.24
N LEU A 59 47.34 -23.23 36.76
CA LEU A 59 47.62 -24.58 37.26
C LEU A 59 49.00 -25.10 36.82
N ASN A 60 49.69 -25.76 37.75
CA ASN A 60 50.95 -26.46 37.48
C ASN A 60 50.78 -27.48 36.32
N PRO A 61 51.58 -27.39 35.24
CA PRO A 61 51.52 -28.31 34.10
C PRO A 61 51.62 -29.79 34.47
N ASN A 62 52.31 -30.12 35.56
CA ASN A 62 52.53 -31.51 36.00
C ASN A 62 51.38 -32.06 36.86
N SER A 63 50.35 -31.25 37.18
CA SER A 63 49.20 -31.66 37.99
C SER A 63 48.03 -32.15 37.11
N THR A 64 48.22 -33.29 36.44
CA THR A 64 47.27 -33.84 35.45
C THR A 64 45.85 -33.96 36.00
N SER A 65 45.68 -34.46 37.23
CA SER A 65 44.35 -34.66 37.84
C SER A 65 43.60 -33.34 38.08
N GLN A 66 44.28 -32.29 38.55
CA GLN A 66 43.66 -30.98 38.78
C GLN A 66 43.33 -30.28 37.46
N ARG A 67 44.22 -30.41 36.46
CA ARG A 67 43.98 -29.87 35.13
C ARG A 67 42.79 -30.53 34.45
N LEU A 68 42.62 -31.85 34.57
CA LEU A 68 41.46 -32.57 34.05
C LEU A 68 40.15 -32.09 34.70
N GLY A 69 40.07 -32.00 36.04
CA GLY A 69 38.86 -31.51 36.71
C GLY A 69 38.51 -30.05 36.37
N SER A 70 39.53 -29.21 36.13
CA SER A 70 39.34 -27.84 35.65
C SER A 70 38.85 -27.80 34.19
N LEU A 71 39.34 -28.69 33.33
CA LEU A 71 38.85 -28.84 31.95
C LEU A 71 37.39 -29.31 31.93
N ASP A 72 37.02 -30.30 32.76
CA ASP A 72 35.64 -30.76 32.88
C ASP A 72 34.70 -29.62 33.30
N SER A 73 35.16 -28.76 34.22
CA SER A 73 34.42 -27.57 34.66
C SER A 73 34.24 -26.55 33.53
N ILE A 74 35.27 -26.33 32.71
CA ILE A 74 35.21 -25.46 31.53
C ILE A 74 34.24 -26.05 30.48
N ILE A 75 34.37 -27.34 30.17
CA ILE A 75 33.50 -28.05 29.22
C ILE A 75 32.04 -27.95 29.65
N SER A 76 31.74 -28.26 30.92
CA SER A 76 30.38 -28.14 31.45
C SER A 76 29.82 -26.71 31.32
N LYS A 77 30.63 -25.67 31.52
CA LYS A 77 30.20 -24.29 31.33
C LYS A 77 30.02 -23.91 29.86
N GLN A 78 30.83 -24.47 28.95
CA GLN A 78 30.65 -24.32 27.51
C GLN A 78 29.38 -25.02 27.02
N GLU A 79 29.08 -26.23 27.49
CA GLU A 79 27.83 -26.94 27.19
C GLU A 79 26.60 -26.16 27.69
N ASN A 80 26.68 -25.60 28.90
CA ASN A 80 25.65 -24.70 29.41
C ASN A 80 25.47 -23.46 28.51
N ARG A 81 26.58 -22.87 28.03
CA ARG A 81 26.53 -21.75 27.08
C ARG A 81 25.86 -22.13 25.76
N ILE A 82 26.20 -23.29 25.20
CA ILE A 82 25.56 -23.81 23.98
C ILE A 82 24.06 -23.96 24.20
N THR A 83 23.66 -24.56 25.33
CA THR A 83 22.25 -24.73 25.70
C THR A 83 21.52 -23.38 25.80
N LEU A 84 22.14 -22.37 26.42
CA LEU A 84 21.57 -21.01 26.51
C LEU A 84 21.40 -20.36 25.13
N LEU A 85 22.38 -20.52 24.24
CA LEU A 85 22.31 -20.00 22.87
C LEU A 85 21.23 -20.71 22.04
N GLU A 86 21.11 -22.04 22.15
CA GLU A 86 20.05 -22.80 21.50
C GLU A 86 18.66 -22.38 22.01
N ASN A 87 18.50 -22.19 23.32
CA ASN A 87 17.25 -21.70 23.91
C ASN A 87 16.91 -20.27 23.48
N SER A 88 17.92 -19.39 23.33
CA SER A 88 17.71 -18.04 22.80
C SER A 88 17.11 -18.08 21.40
N LYS A 89 17.71 -18.87 20.49
CA LYS A 89 17.21 -19.06 19.13
C LYS A 89 15.78 -19.61 19.12
N LYS A 90 15.49 -20.60 19.96
CA LYS A 90 14.14 -21.20 20.07
C LYS A 90 13.10 -20.17 20.54
N ILE A 91 13.40 -19.40 21.58
CA ILE A 91 12.49 -18.35 22.10
C ILE A 91 12.22 -17.31 21.02
N GLN A 92 13.27 -16.84 20.35
CA GLN A 92 13.15 -15.86 19.28
C GLN A 92 12.24 -16.37 18.16
N LEU A 93 12.49 -17.57 17.63
CA LEU A 93 11.68 -18.14 16.55
C LEU A 93 10.24 -18.42 16.99
N LYS A 94 10.02 -18.91 18.21
CA LYS A 94 8.67 -19.18 18.71
C LYS A 94 7.82 -17.92 18.83
N LEU A 95 8.38 -16.82 19.33
CA LEU A 95 7.64 -15.58 19.56
C LEU A 95 7.55 -14.74 18.29
N ASN A 96 8.62 -14.67 17.49
CA ASN A 96 8.57 -14.00 16.19
C ASN A 96 7.69 -14.78 15.20
N GLY A 97 7.61 -16.11 15.29
CA GLY A 97 6.67 -16.92 14.51
C GLY A 97 5.21 -16.64 14.86
N GLN A 98 4.90 -16.49 16.16
CA GLN A 98 3.57 -16.01 16.60
C GLN A 98 3.27 -14.62 16.05
N LEU A 99 4.22 -13.69 16.19
CA LEU A 99 4.10 -12.32 15.69
C LEU A 99 3.89 -12.30 14.17
N ALA A 100 4.65 -13.09 13.41
CA ALA A 100 4.50 -13.18 11.96
C ALA A 100 3.08 -13.60 11.58
N PHE A 101 2.52 -14.64 12.21
CA PHE A 101 1.16 -15.06 11.87
C PHE A 101 0.11 -14.02 12.26
N THR A 102 0.21 -13.40 13.45
CA THR A 102 -0.78 -12.39 13.88
C THR A 102 -0.76 -11.18 12.97
N GLU A 103 0.43 -10.76 12.52
CA GLU A 103 0.59 -9.67 11.56
C GLU A 103 0.12 -10.06 10.16
N LEU A 104 0.35 -11.30 9.74
CA LEU A 104 -0.21 -11.82 8.48
C LEU A 104 -1.74 -11.68 8.48
N MET A 105 -2.42 -12.05 9.57
CA MET A 105 -3.87 -11.88 9.65
C MET A 105 -4.30 -10.41 9.49
N SER A 106 -3.55 -9.47 10.07
CA SER A 106 -3.86 -8.03 9.99
C SER A 106 -3.78 -7.46 8.56
N ILE A 107 -2.95 -8.03 7.67
CA ILE A 107 -2.81 -7.56 6.27
C ILE A 107 -4.15 -7.59 5.51
N HIS A 108 -5.07 -8.51 5.82
CA HIS A 108 -6.34 -8.62 5.10
C HIS A 108 -7.17 -7.34 5.13
N ARG A 109 -7.26 -6.71 6.31
CA ARG A 109 -8.01 -5.47 6.52
C ARG A 109 -7.40 -4.35 5.70
N ASP A 110 -6.08 -4.34 5.63
CA ASP A 110 -5.33 -3.28 4.99
C ASP A 110 -5.44 -3.42 3.45
N ILE A 111 -5.59 -4.61 2.90
CA ILE A 111 -5.80 -4.77 1.44
C ILE A 111 -7.19 -4.25 0.98
N LYS A 112 -8.23 -4.19 1.84
CA LYS A 112 -9.60 -3.81 1.43
C LYS A 112 -10.31 -2.79 2.35
N PRO A 113 -9.82 -1.55 2.42
CA PRO A 113 -10.53 -0.48 3.12
C PRO A 113 -11.75 0.01 2.34
N SER A 114 -12.96 -0.28 2.84
CA SER A 114 -14.22 0.07 2.17
C SER A 114 -14.40 1.57 1.90
N ASN A 115 -13.95 2.43 2.82
CA ASN A 115 -14.10 3.89 2.67
C ASN A 115 -13.20 4.47 1.58
N LEU A 116 -11.96 4.00 1.51
CA LEU A 116 -11.03 4.41 0.45
C LEU A 116 -11.57 3.98 -0.91
N LEU A 117 -12.06 2.73 -1.02
CA LEU A 117 -12.63 2.19 -2.25
C LEU A 117 -13.75 3.08 -2.82
N LEU A 118 -14.69 3.51 -1.97
CA LEU A 118 -15.82 4.35 -2.38
C LEU A 118 -15.34 5.74 -2.84
N SER A 119 -14.51 6.43 -2.05
CA SER A 119 -14.01 7.76 -2.43
C SER A 119 -13.15 7.72 -3.69
N SER A 120 -12.35 6.67 -3.87
CA SER A 120 -11.54 6.47 -5.07
C SER A 120 -12.41 6.21 -6.30
N GLN A 121 -13.46 5.39 -6.21
CA GLN A 121 -14.37 5.12 -7.34
C GLN A 121 -15.08 6.38 -7.83
N GLU A 122 -15.60 7.20 -6.91
CA GLU A 122 -16.25 8.46 -7.26
C GLU A 122 -15.26 9.41 -7.93
N PHE A 123 -14.06 9.56 -7.35
CA PHE A 123 -13.01 10.40 -7.92
C PHE A 123 -12.62 9.95 -9.34
N PHE A 124 -12.29 8.66 -9.54
CA PHE A 124 -11.86 8.15 -10.84
C PHE A 124 -12.97 8.25 -11.90
N SER A 125 -14.23 8.10 -11.50
CA SER A 125 -15.36 8.29 -12.43
C SER A 125 -15.46 9.74 -12.91
N LYS A 126 -15.28 10.72 -12.01
CA LYS A 126 -15.30 12.14 -12.38
C LYS A 126 -14.07 12.53 -13.22
N VAL A 127 -12.89 12.00 -12.91
CA VAL A 127 -11.68 12.20 -13.72
C VAL A 127 -11.86 11.62 -15.12
N ALA A 128 -12.42 10.41 -15.24
CA ALA A 128 -12.69 9.79 -16.54
C ALA A 128 -13.67 10.64 -17.38
N ALA A 129 -14.68 11.25 -16.75
CA ALA A 129 -15.60 12.15 -17.44
C ALA A 129 -14.87 13.35 -18.07
N MET A 130 -13.82 13.90 -17.44
CA MET A 130 -13.03 15.03 -17.99
C MET A 130 -12.46 14.79 -19.38
N ASN A 131 -12.15 13.52 -19.69
CA ASN A 131 -11.63 13.11 -20.99
C ASN A 131 -12.71 12.97 -22.05
N ASN A 132 -13.97 13.30 -21.76
CA ASN A 132 -15.03 13.28 -22.74
C ASN A 132 -15.25 14.71 -23.28
N PRO A 133 -14.81 15.03 -24.51
CA PRO A 133 -14.94 16.38 -25.04
C PRO A 133 -16.41 16.74 -25.30
N THR A 134 -17.27 15.72 -25.46
CA THR A 134 -18.71 15.89 -25.74
C THR A 134 -19.49 16.45 -24.56
N GLN A 135 -18.93 16.46 -23.35
CA GLN A 135 -19.61 17.00 -22.17
C GLN A 135 -19.58 18.53 -22.12
N TYR A 136 -18.57 19.15 -22.73
CA TYR A 136 -18.33 20.59 -22.68
C TYR A 136 -19.26 21.37 -23.60
N ASN A 137 -19.66 22.56 -23.17
CA ASN A 137 -20.67 23.33 -23.88
C ASN A 137 -20.12 23.89 -25.21
N SER A 138 -18.85 24.32 -25.24
CA SER A 138 -18.23 24.80 -26.48
C SER A 138 -18.21 23.71 -27.56
N TYR A 139 -17.95 22.46 -27.16
CA TYR A 139 -18.00 21.31 -28.07
C TYR A 139 -19.41 21.05 -28.57
N LYS A 140 -20.41 20.94 -27.67
CA LYS A 140 -21.81 20.67 -28.03
C LYS A 140 -22.36 21.69 -29.02
N GLN A 141 -22.09 22.97 -28.76
CA GLN A 141 -22.56 24.05 -29.63
C GLN A 141 -21.87 24.04 -30.99
N TRP A 142 -20.57 23.76 -31.03
CA TRP A 142 -19.82 23.65 -32.29
C TRP A 142 -20.26 22.42 -33.11
N TYR A 143 -20.41 21.26 -32.47
CA TYR A 143 -20.75 20.01 -33.13
C TYR A 143 -22.10 20.10 -33.84
N LYS A 144 -23.09 20.77 -33.21
CA LYS A 144 -24.38 21.04 -33.84
C LYS A 144 -24.25 21.83 -35.15
N GLU A 145 -23.47 22.92 -35.15
CA GLU A 145 -23.22 23.69 -36.38
C GLU A 145 -22.45 22.88 -37.43
N TYR A 146 -21.54 22.02 -36.97
CA TYR A 146 -20.77 21.15 -37.84
C TYR A 146 -21.65 20.12 -38.55
N GLU A 147 -22.56 19.45 -37.84
CA GLU A 147 -23.50 18.48 -38.43
C GLU A 147 -24.41 19.16 -39.47
N ASP A 148 -24.95 20.33 -39.15
CA ASP A 148 -25.78 21.12 -40.05
C ASP A 148 -25.02 21.58 -41.31
N TRP A 149 -23.73 21.85 -41.19
CA TRP A 149 -22.85 22.20 -42.31
C TRP A 149 -22.46 20.97 -43.14
N TYR A 150 -22.01 19.90 -42.50
CA TYR A 150 -21.54 18.68 -43.14
C TYR A 150 -22.65 17.98 -43.91
N SER A 151 -23.88 17.95 -43.38
CA SER A 151 -25.05 17.39 -44.10
C SER A 151 -25.29 18.02 -45.47
N ARG A 152 -24.93 19.31 -45.66
CA ARG A 152 -25.03 20.04 -46.95
C ARG A 152 -23.84 19.80 -47.90
N LYS A 153 -22.75 19.22 -47.37
CA LYS A 153 -21.47 19.01 -48.06
C LYS A 153 -21.10 17.53 -48.23
N LYS A 154 -21.81 16.61 -47.56
CA LYS A 154 -21.59 15.16 -47.56
C LYS A 154 -21.43 14.60 -48.98
N GLY A 155 -20.45 13.70 -49.16
CA GLY A 155 -20.18 13.01 -50.42
C GLY A 155 -19.52 13.86 -51.51
N LYS A 156 -19.06 15.08 -51.18
CA LYS A 156 -18.36 15.97 -52.13
C LYS A 156 -16.83 15.90 -51.98
N ASP A 157 -16.31 15.40 -50.85
CA ASP A 157 -14.88 15.32 -50.57
C ASP A 157 -14.60 14.15 -49.60
N ASN A 158 -13.76 13.20 -50.04
CA ASN A 158 -13.36 12.03 -49.26
C ASN A 158 -12.59 12.41 -47.98
N TRP A 159 -11.89 13.55 -47.97
CA TRP A 159 -11.21 14.05 -46.77
C TRP A 159 -12.20 14.54 -45.72
N LEU A 160 -13.27 15.22 -46.12
CA LEU A 160 -14.34 15.64 -45.22
C LEU A 160 -15.07 14.43 -44.62
N ASP A 161 -15.27 13.38 -45.40
CA ASP A 161 -15.86 12.13 -44.92
C ASP A 161 -14.96 11.42 -43.89
N LEU A 162 -13.63 11.45 -44.07
CA LEU A 162 -12.68 10.93 -43.08
C LEU A 162 -12.73 11.72 -41.75
N ILE A 163 -12.80 13.05 -41.82
CA ILE A 163 -12.93 13.92 -40.64
C ILE A 163 -14.24 13.61 -39.91
N ASN A 164 -15.35 13.50 -40.66
CA ASN A 164 -16.64 13.18 -40.09
C ASN A 164 -16.67 11.79 -39.43
N ASN A 165 -16.02 10.78 -40.04
CA ASN A 165 -15.90 9.46 -39.44
C ASN A 165 -15.13 9.50 -38.11
N SER A 166 -14.04 10.27 -38.05
CA SER A 166 -13.26 10.48 -36.82
C SER A 166 -14.08 11.17 -35.73
N LEU A 167 -14.89 12.16 -36.11
CA LEU A 167 -15.84 12.83 -35.22
C LEU A 167 -16.94 11.91 -34.70
N THR A 168 -17.49 11.08 -35.58
CA THR A 168 -18.53 10.13 -35.23
C THR A 168 -17.99 9.13 -34.21
N MET A 169 -16.76 8.62 -34.42
CA MET A 169 -16.08 7.77 -33.46
C MET A 169 -15.85 8.45 -32.11
N LEU A 170 -15.48 9.74 -32.07
CA LEU A 170 -15.32 10.50 -30.81
C LEU A 170 -16.65 10.73 -30.07
N ASN A 171 -17.78 10.73 -30.77
CA ASN A 171 -19.11 10.92 -30.19
C ASN A 171 -19.82 9.61 -29.85
N GLU A 172 -19.26 8.45 -30.20
CA GLU A 172 -19.85 7.16 -29.84
C GLU A 172 -19.76 6.95 -28.33
N PRO A 173 -20.88 6.73 -27.62
CA PRO A 173 -20.89 6.53 -26.17
C PRO A 173 -20.06 5.32 -25.68
N SER A 174 -19.83 4.35 -26.57
CA SER A 174 -19.02 3.14 -26.33
C SER A 174 -17.55 3.30 -26.70
N SER A 175 -17.16 4.43 -27.29
CA SER A 175 -15.79 4.62 -27.78
C SER A 175 -14.85 4.89 -26.59
N GLN A 176 -13.91 3.98 -26.35
CA GLN A 176 -12.75 4.23 -25.49
C GLN A 176 -11.62 4.92 -26.27
N VAL A 177 -11.98 5.79 -27.23
CA VAL A 177 -10.99 6.39 -28.13
C VAL A 177 -10.15 7.39 -27.33
N PRO A 178 -8.82 7.19 -27.25
CA PRO A 178 -7.97 8.13 -26.53
C PRO A 178 -8.03 9.51 -27.19
N LEU A 179 -8.19 10.57 -26.40
CA LEU A 179 -8.15 11.95 -26.90
C LEU A 179 -6.73 12.42 -27.26
N TYR A 180 -5.80 11.52 -27.56
CA TYR A 180 -4.42 11.83 -27.87
C TYR A 180 -3.90 10.86 -28.94
N GLY A 181 -2.78 11.21 -29.58
CA GLY A 181 -2.20 10.40 -30.65
C GLY A 181 -2.77 10.71 -32.05
N SER A 182 -2.69 9.73 -32.95
CA SER A 182 -2.93 9.96 -34.39
C SER A 182 -4.37 10.33 -34.74
N LEU A 183 -5.38 9.69 -34.13
CA LEU A 183 -6.80 10.02 -34.35
C LEU A 183 -7.11 11.46 -33.94
N TYR A 184 -6.60 11.88 -32.78
CA TYR A 184 -6.70 13.25 -32.31
C TYR A 184 -6.05 14.24 -33.29
N GLN A 185 -4.83 13.95 -33.74
CA GLN A 185 -4.09 14.81 -34.67
C GLN A 185 -4.81 14.93 -36.02
N THR A 186 -5.30 13.82 -36.57
CA THR A 186 -6.10 13.79 -37.81
C THR A 186 -7.35 14.63 -37.68
N PHE A 187 -8.05 14.52 -36.56
CA PHE A 187 -9.26 15.29 -36.27
C PHE A 187 -8.98 16.80 -36.11
N SER A 188 -8.03 17.18 -35.25
CA SER A 188 -7.70 18.58 -34.96
C SER A 188 -7.16 19.32 -36.19
N THR A 189 -6.24 18.69 -36.93
CA THR A 189 -5.73 19.24 -38.20
C THR A 189 -6.83 19.25 -39.25
N GLY A 190 -7.65 18.20 -39.33
CA GLY A 190 -8.74 18.06 -40.28
C GLY A 190 -9.82 19.14 -40.12
N ILE A 191 -10.28 19.43 -38.90
CA ILE A 191 -11.21 20.53 -38.65
C ILE A 191 -10.60 21.88 -39.06
N SER A 192 -9.34 22.13 -38.69
CA SER A 192 -8.68 23.39 -39.01
C SER A 192 -8.67 23.63 -40.53
N THR A 193 -8.33 22.59 -41.31
CA THR A 193 -8.38 22.64 -42.79
C THR A 193 -9.81 22.72 -43.32
N ALA A 194 -10.76 22.00 -42.74
CA ALA A 194 -12.16 22.03 -43.17
C ALA A 194 -12.79 23.42 -43.02
N ILE A 195 -12.36 24.18 -42.00
CA ILE A 195 -12.86 25.53 -41.75
C ILE A 195 -12.32 26.56 -42.73
N ASP A 196 -11.11 26.35 -43.25
CA ASP A 196 -10.61 27.17 -44.36
C ASP A 196 -11.49 27.02 -45.62
N LEU A 197 -12.19 25.88 -45.75
CA LEU A 197 -13.16 25.59 -46.81
C LEU A 197 -14.59 26.08 -46.46
N VAL A 198 -14.83 26.51 -45.23
CA VAL A 198 -16.11 27.09 -44.81
C VAL A 198 -16.23 28.51 -45.37
N GLY A 199 -16.95 28.64 -46.49
CA GLY A 199 -17.32 29.94 -47.06
C GLY A 199 -18.23 30.77 -46.14
N GLY A 200 -18.61 31.98 -46.59
CA GLY A 200 -19.34 32.97 -45.76
C GLY A 200 -20.68 32.51 -45.14
N ALA A 201 -21.28 31.43 -45.65
CA ALA A 201 -22.51 30.84 -45.11
C ALA A 201 -22.32 29.99 -43.83
N GLY A 202 -21.08 29.73 -43.39
CA GLY A 202 -20.77 28.99 -42.17
C GLY A 202 -20.06 29.84 -41.10
N ARG A 203 -20.43 31.12 -41.01
CA ARG A 203 -19.83 32.08 -40.06
C ARG A 203 -19.88 31.58 -38.62
N ASP A 204 -21.02 31.06 -38.16
CA ASP A 204 -21.18 30.59 -36.78
C ASP A 204 -20.30 29.36 -36.47
N LEU A 205 -20.13 28.44 -37.44
CA LEU A 205 -19.20 27.32 -37.32
C LEU A 205 -17.76 27.82 -37.18
N ARG A 206 -17.35 28.77 -38.03
CA ARG A 206 -16.02 29.38 -37.99
C ARG A 206 -15.76 30.10 -36.66
N ASP A 207 -16.73 30.87 -36.18
CA ASP A 207 -16.61 31.68 -34.97
C ASP A 207 -16.56 30.81 -33.69
N LYS A 208 -17.27 29.67 -33.65
CA LYS A 208 -17.28 28.74 -32.51
C LYS A 208 -16.09 27.78 -32.47
N THR A 209 -15.41 27.57 -33.59
CA THR A 209 -14.32 26.58 -33.67
C THR A 209 -13.16 26.86 -32.73
N PRO A 210 -12.59 28.07 -32.64
CA PRO A 210 -11.42 28.31 -31.79
C PRO A 210 -11.67 27.91 -30.33
N GLN A 211 -12.87 28.18 -29.81
CA GLN A 211 -13.24 27.80 -28.44
C GLN A 211 -13.36 26.27 -28.29
N MET A 212 -14.01 25.59 -29.23
CA MET A 212 -14.07 24.12 -29.23
C MET A 212 -12.66 23.49 -29.32
N LEU A 213 -11.81 23.94 -30.25
CA LEU A 213 -10.45 23.43 -30.39
C LEU A 213 -9.62 23.68 -29.14
N HIS A 214 -9.84 24.80 -28.46
CA HIS A 214 -9.14 25.10 -27.21
C HIS A 214 -9.48 24.10 -26.10
N VAL A 215 -10.76 23.76 -25.95
CA VAL A 215 -11.26 22.77 -24.97
C VAL A 215 -10.77 21.37 -25.32
N LEU A 216 -10.86 21.02 -26.60
CA LEU A 216 -10.38 19.75 -27.13
C LEU A 216 -8.87 19.57 -26.92
N ASN A 217 -8.06 20.59 -27.21
CA ASN A 217 -6.61 20.59 -26.96
C ASN A 217 -6.30 20.46 -25.46
N THR A 218 -7.06 21.16 -24.61
CA THR A 218 -6.91 21.07 -23.16
C THR A 218 -7.20 19.64 -22.67
N ALA A 219 -8.34 19.06 -23.08
CA ALA A 219 -8.73 17.70 -22.70
C ALA A 219 -7.75 16.64 -23.22
N SER A 220 -7.19 16.82 -24.43
CA SER A 220 -6.16 15.96 -25.00
C SER A 220 -4.86 15.96 -24.20
N GLN A 221 -4.34 17.16 -23.87
CA GLN A 221 -3.13 17.29 -23.05
C GLN A 221 -3.33 16.70 -21.65
N PHE A 222 -4.50 16.95 -21.04
CA PHE A 222 -4.85 16.35 -19.75
C PHE A 222 -4.91 14.82 -19.84
N SER A 223 -5.61 14.28 -20.86
CA SER A 223 -5.76 12.84 -21.08
C SER A 223 -4.42 12.14 -21.30
N GLN A 224 -3.49 12.78 -22.02
CA GLN A 224 -2.13 12.26 -22.22
C GLN A 224 -1.38 12.12 -20.88
N GLN A 225 -1.40 13.17 -20.05
CA GLN A 225 -0.71 13.13 -18.75
C GLN A 225 -1.41 12.18 -17.78
N GLN A 226 -2.74 12.16 -17.80
CA GLN A 226 -3.54 11.23 -17.00
C GLN A 226 -3.22 9.77 -17.35
N SER A 227 -3.08 9.43 -18.64
CA SER A 227 -2.78 8.05 -19.07
C SER A 227 -1.49 7.51 -18.43
N ILE A 228 -0.48 8.35 -18.24
CA ILE A 228 0.77 7.96 -17.56
C ILE A 228 0.49 7.57 -16.09
N ILE A 229 -0.37 8.34 -15.42
CA ILE A 229 -0.77 8.10 -14.03
C ILE A 229 -1.68 6.86 -13.93
N ASP A 230 -2.61 6.70 -14.87
CA ASP A 230 -3.53 5.55 -14.97
C ASP A 230 -2.76 4.24 -15.19
N ASN A 231 -1.72 4.25 -16.05
CA ASN A 231 -0.88 3.08 -16.30
C ASN A 231 -0.13 2.62 -15.05
N GLU A 232 0.38 3.55 -14.25
CA GLU A 232 0.97 3.20 -12.95
C GLU A 232 -0.07 2.63 -11.99
N TRP A 233 -1.31 3.15 -12.00
CA TRP A 233 -2.40 2.60 -11.19
C TRP A 233 -2.78 1.18 -11.62
N GLN A 234 -2.80 0.89 -12.92
CA GLN A 234 -3.00 -0.47 -13.44
C GLN A 234 -1.90 -1.43 -12.96
N SER A 235 -0.63 -1.01 -13.08
CA SER A 235 0.52 -1.77 -12.57
C SER A 235 0.41 -2.06 -11.06
N ILE A 236 0.06 -1.04 -10.26
CA ILE A 236 -0.19 -1.18 -8.82
C ILE A 236 -1.31 -2.20 -8.55
N ASN A 237 -2.42 -2.15 -9.30
CA ASN A 237 -3.54 -3.08 -9.13
C ASN A 237 -3.15 -4.52 -9.47
N GLU A 238 -2.37 -4.74 -10.52
CA GLU A 238 -1.86 -6.07 -10.86
C GLU A 238 -0.95 -6.63 -9.75
N GLU A 239 -0.05 -5.80 -9.22
CA GLU A 239 0.83 -6.19 -8.13
C GLU A 239 0.07 -6.44 -6.83
N LEU A 240 -0.93 -5.63 -6.50
CA LEU A 240 -1.85 -5.87 -5.37
C LEU A 240 -2.59 -7.20 -5.51
N ASN A 241 -3.11 -7.51 -6.69
CA ASN A 241 -3.80 -8.78 -6.93
C ASN A 241 -2.86 -9.98 -6.74
N LYS A 242 -1.62 -9.88 -7.24
CA LYS A 242 -0.58 -10.89 -6.99
C LYS A 242 -0.29 -11.02 -5.49
N LEU A 243 -0.14 -9.90 -4.80
CA LEU A 243 0.10 -9.85 -3.36
C LEU A 243 -1.04 -10.46 -2.55
N GLU A 244 -2.31 -10.17 -2.89
CA GLU A 244 -3.51 -10.75 -2.26
C GLU A 244 -3.54 -12.28 -2.43
N ASN A 245 -3.19 -12.77 -3.62
CA ASN A 245 -3.13 -14.20 -3.88
C ASN A 245 -2.01 -14.89 -3.08
N GLU A 246 -0.82 -14.29 -3.03
CA GLU A 246 0.29 -14.79 -2.23
C GLU A 246 -0.03 -14.76 -0.72
N TYR A 247 -0.70 -13.70 -0.26
CA TYR A 247 -1.21 -13.57 1.10
C TYR A 247 -2.16 -14.73 1.45
N LYS A 248 -3.19 -14.97 0.62
CA LYS A 248 -4.17 -16.04 0.85
C LYS A 248 -3.50 -17.40 0.91
N ARG A 249 -2.58 -17.68 -0.02
CA ARG A 249 -1.82 -18.93 -0.04
C ARG A 249 -0.98 -19.08 1.23
N LEU A 250 -0.24 -18.04 1.63
CA LEU A 250 0.60 -18.10 2.82
C LEU A 250 -0.22 -18.29 4.10
N LEU A 251 -1.38 -17.62 4.20
CA LEU A 251 -2.29 -17.76 5.32
C LEU A 251 -2.76 -19.23 5.44
N GLN A 252 -3.16 -19.84 4.33
CA GLN A 252 -3.60 -21.25 4.29
C GLN A 252 -2.46 -22.21 4.61
N GLU A 253 -1.26 -22.02 4.04
CA GLU A 253 -0.07 -22.82 4.34
C GLU A 253 0.25 -22.81 5.83
N GLN A 254 0.30 -21.62 6.45
CA GLN A 254 0.60 -21.49 7.88
C GLN A 254 -0.53 -22.01 8.76
N ALA A 255 -1.80 -21.78 8.37
CA ALA A 255 -2.95 -22.30 9.10
C ALA A 255 -2.92 -23.83 9.18
N ALA A 256 -2.66 -24.50 8.05
CA ALA A 256 -2.49 -25.94 8.01
C ALA A 256 -1.31 -26.41 8.89
N TYR A 257 -0.16 -25.73 8.77
CA TYR A 257 1.04 -26.09 9.54
C TYR A 257 0.84 -26.02 11.07
N TYR A 258 0.15 -24.98 11.56
CA TYR A 258 -0.15 -24.79 12.97
C TYR A 258 -1.46 -25.45 13.43
N SER A 259 -2.19 -26.12 12.53
CA SER A 259 -3.51 -26.70 12.80
C SER A 259 -4.55 -25.66 13.28
N ILE A 260 -4.53 -24.48 12.67
CA ILE A 260 -5.50 -23.42 12.91
C ILE A 260 -6.77 -23.72 12.13
N ASP A 261 -7.90 -23.68 12.83
CA ASP A 261 -9.22 -23.84 12.23
C ASP A 261 -9.55 -22.70 11.25
N VAL A 262 -9.90 -23.07 10.02
CA VAL A 262 -10.24 -22.15 8.94
C VAL A 262 -11.45 -21.27 9.30
N ASN A 263 -12.40 -21.80 10.09
CA ASN A 263 -13.55 -20.99 10.52
C ASN A 263 -13.13 -19.82 11.42
N THR A 264 -12.13 -20.04 12.28
CA THR A 264 -11.54 -18.97 13.12
C THR A 264 -10.91 -17.87 12.25
N LEU A 265 -10.26 -18.23 11.14
CA LEU A 265 -9.69 -17.26 10.19
C LEU A 265 -10.78 -16.49 9.43
N ASN A 266 -11.82 -17.18 8.98
CA ASN A 266 -12.95 -16.55 8.29
C ASN A 266 -13.69 -15.58 9.22
N GLN A 267 -13.91 -15.96 10.48
CA GLN A 267 -14.48 -15.07 11.50
C GLN A 267 -13.62 -13.81 11.68
N TYR A 268 -12.30 -13.96 11.74
CA TYR A 268 -11.40 -12.82 11.86
C TYR A 268 -11.50 -11.87 10.66
N GLN A 269 -11.64 -12.40 9.44
CA GLN A 269 -11.73 -11.60 8.22
C GLN A 269 -13.02 -10.76 8.13
N VAL A 270 -14.13 -11.26 8.70
CA VAL A 270 -15.43 -10.57 8.65
C VAL A 270 -15.75 -9.77 9.92
N ALA A 271 -15.01 -9.99 11.01
CA ALA A 271 -15.20 -9.27 12.27
C ALA A 271 -15.03 -7.77 12.04
N THR A 272 -15.98 -6.97 12.52
CA THR A 272 -15.98 -5.50 12.37
C THR A 272 -15.50 -4.79 13.64
N LEU A 273 -15.64 -5.43 14.81
CA LEU A 273 -15.21 -4.91 16.10
C LEU A 273 -13.74 -5.25 16.39
N ASP A 274 -12.97 -4.26 16.85
CA ASP A 274 -11.58 -4.48 17.23
C ASP A 274 -11.43 -5.46 18.40
N SER A 275 -12.34 -5.42 19.38
CA SER A 275 -12.31 -6.34 20.53
C SER A 275 -12.51 -7.81 20.14
N GLU A 276 -13.37 -8.08 19.15
CA GLU A 276 -13.59 -9.41 18.61
C GLU A 276 -12.34 -9.90 17.87
N ARG A 277 -11.74 -9.03 17.05
CA ARG A 277 -10.50 -9.32 16.32
C ARG A 277 -9.35 -9.64 17.28
N GLU A 278 -9.15 -8.88 18.35
CA GLU A 278 -8.11 -9.13 19.35
C GLU A 278 -8.35 -10.46 20.09
N THR A 279 -9.62 -10.80 20.36
CA THR A 279 -9.99 -12.09 20.96
C THR A 279 -9.61 -13.26 20.04
N LEU A 280 -9.92 -13.14 18.75
CA LEU A 280 -9.59 -14.14 17.73
C LEU A 280 -8.07 -14.24 17.52
N LYS A 281 -7.34 -13.12 17.47
CA LYS A 281 -5.86 -13.10 17.44
C LYS A 281 -5.26 -13.84 18.62
N ASN A 282 -5.75 -13.58 19.83
CA ASN A 282 -5.23 -14.25 21.02
C ASN A 282 -5.54 -15.75 21.01
N LYS A 283 -6.71 -16.16 20.52
CA LYS A 283 -7.05 -17.58 20.31
C LYS A 283 -6.05 -18.24 19.35
N VAL A 284 -5.80 -17.62 18.20
CA VAL A 284 -4.83 -18.11 17.20
C VAL A 284 -3.42 -18.18 17.76
N ARG A 285 -2.97 -17.14 18.46
CA ARG A 285 -1.65 -17.10 19.14
C ARG A 285 -1.45 -18.31 20.06
N LYS A 286 -2.46 -18.66 20.86
CA LYS A 286 -2.40 -19.83 21.75
C LYS A 286 -2.29 -21.14 20.98
N VAL A 287 -3.02 -21.30 19.87
CA VAL A 287 -2.92 -22.48 19.00
C VAL A 287 -1.51 -22.64 18.43
N ILE A 288 -0.93 -21.55 17.92
CA ILE A 288 0.45 -21.55 17.40
C ILE A 288 1.45 -21.94 18.49
N SER A 289 1.34 -21.32 19.67
CA SER A 289 2.23 -21.63 20.80
C SER A 289 2.16 -23.11 21.18
N ASN A 290 0.94 -23.68 21.25
CA ASN A 290 0.74 -25.11 21.54
C ASN A 290 1.32 -26.01 20.45
N SER A 291 1.12 -25.68 19.18
CA SER A 291 1.66 -26.44 18.05
C SER A 291 3.20 -26.45 18.04
N ILE A 292 3.84 -25.29 18.27
CA ILE A 292 5.30 -25.19 18.36
C ILE A 292 5.82 -26.01 19.54
N ASN A 293 5.19 -25.92 20.71
CA ASN A 293 5.60 -26.72 21.89
C ASN A 293 5.51 -28.23 21.62
N GLN A 294 4.46 -28.68 20.93
CA GLN A 294 4.33 -30.09 20.56
C GLN A 294 5.45 -30.56 19.63
N LYS A 295 5.79 -29.76 18.60
CA LYS A 295 6.89 -30.05 17.67
C LYS A 295 8.26 -30.01 18.36
N GLU A 296 8.44 -29.11 19.33
CA GLU A 296 9.64 -29.06 20.15
C GLU A 296 9.79 -30.32 21.01
N ASN A 297 8.71 -30.78 21.66
CA ASN A 297 8.72 -31.98 22.49
C ASN A 297 8.96 -33.27 21.69
N GLN A 298 8.58 -33.29 20.40
CA GLN A 298 8.88 -34.38 19.46
C GLN A 298 10.34 -34.35 18.98
N ASN A 299 11.14 -33.36 19.40
CA ASN A 299 12.56 -33.20 19.13
C ASN A 299 12.93 -33.11 17.63
N THR A 300 11.99 -32.75 16.77
CA THR A 300 12.24 -32.49 15.35
C THR A 300 12.85 -31.10 15.19
N LYS A 301 14.13 -30.95 14.81
CA LYS A 301 14.72 -29.61 14.57
C LYS A 301 14.12 -28.88 13.37
N GLU A 302 13.35 -29.58 12.54
CA GLU A 302 12.70 -29.06 11.32
C GLU A 302 11.75 -27.88 11.58
N TRP A 303 11.09 -27.82 12.74
CA TRP A 303 10.15 -26.75 13.03
C TRP A 303 10.81 -25.37 13.06
N LEU A 304 12.09 -25.29 13.43
CA LEU A 304 12.85 -24.03 13.47
C LEU A 304 12.93 -23.42 12.06
N ALA A 305 13.31 -24.24 11.07
CA ALA A 305 13.47 -23.82 9.68
C ALA A 305 12.12 -23.46 9.03
N GLU A 306 11.07 -24.23 9.33
CA GLU A 306 9.72 -23.96 8.82
C GLU A 306 9.17 -22.63 9.36
N VAL A 307 9.30 -22.39 10.67
CA VAL A 307 8.87 -21.13 11.30
C VAL A 307 9.66 -19.94 10.74
N GLU A 308 10.99 -20.08 10.61
CA GLU A 308 11.85 -19.06 10.00
C GLU A 308 11.41 -18.75 8.56
N ARG A 309 11.15 -19.76 7.73
CA ARG A 309 10.65 -19.58 6.37
C ARG A 309 9.34 -18.79 6.34
N PHE A 310 8.41 -19.12 7.23
CA PHE A 310 7.13 -18.40 7.31
C PHE A 310 7.29 -16.95 7.77
N MET A 311 8.20 -16.69 8.70
CA MET A 311 8.56 -15.33 9.10
C MET A 311 9.11 -14.53 7.91
N VAL A 312 10.08 -15.06 7.16
CA VAL A 312 10.65 -14.40 5.96
C VAL A 312 9.55 -14.08 4.95
N LYS A 313 8.70 -15.07 4.62
CA LYS A 313 7.61 -14.88 3.65
C LYS A 313 6.63 -13.79 4.10
N THR A 314 6.25 -13.79 5.37
CA THR A 314 5.33 -12.78 5.94
C THR A 314 5.94 -11.39 5.90
N GLN A 315 7.20 -11.26 6.29
CA GLN A 315 7.94 -10.00 6.25
C GLN A 315 8.02 -9.46 4.82
N SER A 316 8.37 -10.32 3.86
CA SER A 316 8.42 -9.94 2.44
C SER A 316 7.07 -9.42 1.95
N LEU A 317 5.97 -10.09 2.30
CA LEU A 317 4.62 -9.61 1.96
C LEU A 317 4.33 -8.22 2.54
N ARG A 318 4.63 -7.99 3.82
CA ARG A 318 4.41 -6.69 4.48
C ARG A 318 5.26 -5.58 3.89
N LEU A 319 6.54 -5.84 3.60
CA LEU A 319 7.43 -4.87 2.97
C LEU A 319 6.92 -4.48 1.59
N ARG A 320 6.55 -5.45 0.75
CA ARG A 320 5.99 -5.19 -0.58
C ARG A 320 4.64 -4.46 -0.49
N PHE A 321 3.80 -4.81 0.49
CA PHE A 321 2.56 -4.07 0.74
C PHE A 321 2.83 -2.61 1.09
N GLY A 322 3.76 -2.35 2.02
CA GLY A 322 4.21 -1.00 2.37
C GLY A 322 4.71 -0.22 1.15
N GLN A 323 5.55 -0.85 0.31
CA GLN A 323 6.01 -0.25 -0.95
C GLN A 323 4.87 0.08 -1.92
N LEU A 324 3.89 -0.81 -2.06
CA LEU A 324 2.69 -0.55 -2.87
C LEU A 324 1.87 0.61 -2.33
N THR A 325 1.68 0.70 -1.00
CA THR A 325 0.99 1.84 -0.40
C THR A 325 1.73 3.17 -0.62
N LEU A 326 3.06 3.18 -0.59
CA LEU A 326 3.86 4.37 -0.95
C LEU A 326 3.66 4.76 -2.42
N ARG A 327 3.65 3.79 -3.34
CA ARG A 327 3.39 4.03 -4.76
C ARG A 327 1.99 4.58 -5.00
N MET A 328 0.97 4.03 -4.32
CA MET A 328 -0.39 4.57 -4.37
C MET A 328 -0.45 6.02 -3.92
N LYS A 329 0.16 6.34 -2.77
CA LYS A 329 0.24 7.72 -2.27
C LYS A 329 0.93 8.65 -3.27
N GLY A 330 2.04 8.20 -3.84
CA GLY A 330 2.73 8.91 -4.91
C GLY A 330 1.83 9.15 -6.13
N ASN A 331 0.99 8.17 -6.50
CA ASN A 331 0.08 8.30 -7.64
C ASN A 331 -1.08 9.27 -7.35
N ILE A 332 -1.64 9.24 -6.13
CA ILE A 332 -2.64 10.21 -5.65
C ILE A 332 -2.05 11.64 -5.72
N ALA A 333 -0.81 11.82 -5.27
CA ALA A 333 -0.12 13.10 -5.34
C ALA A 333 0.07 13.59 -6.80
N LYS A 334 0.38 12.69 -7.74
CA LYS A 334 0.46 13.03 -9.17
C LYS A 334 -0.88 13.48 -9.74
N TYR A 335 -2.00 12.84 -9.38
CA TYR A 335 -3.33 13.35 -9.78
C TYR A 335 -3.60 14.74 -9.22
N LYS A 336 -3.24 14.97 -7.95
CA LYS A 336 -3.40 16.28 -7.32
C LYS A 336 -2.55 17.35 -8.02
N GLU A 337 -1.32 17.03 -8.41
CA GLU A 337 -0.45 17.92 -9.18
C GLU A 337 -1.04 18.21 -10.58
N LEU A 338 -1.53 17.17 -11.28
CA LEU A 338 -2.16 17.29 -12.59
C LEU A 338 -3.38 18.22 -12.52
N ILE A 339 -4.28 17.98 -11.56
CA ILE A 339 -5.48 18.81 -11.35
C ILE A 339 -5.08 20.26 -11.08
N ASN A 340 -4.16 20.50 -10.15
CA ASN A 340 -3.69 21.84 -9.82
C ASN A 340 -3.08 22.57 -11.02
N THR A 341 -2.24 21.88 -11.79
CA THR A 341 -1.54 22.44 -12.95
C THR A 341 -2.52 22.91 -14.01
N PHE A 342 -3.51 22.08 -14.35
CA PHE A 342 -4.51 22.44 -15.35
C PHE A 342 -5.54 23.44 -14.82
N ALA A 343 -5.96 23.34 -13.56
CA ALA A 343 -6.94 24.27 -12.98
C ALA A 343 -6.43 25.71 -12.90
N LYS A 344 -5.14 25.91 -12.61
CA LYS A 344 -4.53 27.23 -12.38
C LYS A 344 -3.99 27.88 -13.65
N ASN A 345 -3.65 27.11 -14.68
CA ASN A 345 -3.08 27.66 -15.90
C ASN A 345 -4.16 28.35 -16.76
N GLU A 346 -4.07 29.67 -16.87
CA GLU A 346 -4.99 30.53 -17.66
C GLU A 346 -4.92 30.30 -19.17
N SER A 347 -3.90 29.57 -19.65
CA SER A 347 -3.77 29.16 -21.04
C SER A 347 -4.65 27.96 -21.41
N PHE A 348 -5.45 27.43 -20.48
CA PHE A 348 -6.40 26.35 -20.71
C PHE A 348 -7.85 26.84 -20.68
N ALA A 349 -8.74 26.07 -21.31
CA ALA A 349 -10.14 26.45 -21.45
C ALA A 349 -10.84 26.62 -20.10
N GLU A 350 -11.51 27.77 -19.87
CA GLU A 350 -12.12 28.07 -18.58
C GLU A 350 -13.20 27.06 -18.16
N GLU A 351 -14.00 26.55 -19.11
CA GLU A 351 -14.98 25.50 -18.79
C GLU A 351 -14.30 24.21 -18.29
N PHE A 352 -13.14 23.85 -18.85
CA PHE A 352 -12.35 22.72 -18.38
C PHE A 352 -11.75 22.98 -16.98
N ARG A 353 -11.19 24.19 -16.78
CA ARG A 353 -10.63 24.61 -15.49
C ARG A 353 -11.67 24.64 -14.39
N SER A 354 -12.89 25.08 -14.68
CA SER A 354 -13.99 25.14 -13.72
C SER A 354 -14.37 23.74 -13.21
N GLU A 355 -14.48 22.77 -14.11
CA GLU A 355 -14.73 21.37 -13.75
C GLU A 355 -13.58 20.82 -12.87
N LEU A 356 -12.32 21.15 -13.19
CA LEU A 356 -11.16 20.66 -12.43
C LEU A 356 -11.11 21.21 -11.00
N ARG A 357 -11.49 22.48 -10.79
CA ARG A 357 -11.64 23.05 -9.45
C ARG A 357 -12.69 22.27 -8.62
N GLY A 358 -13.70 21.70 -9.28
CA GLY A 358 -14.66 20.80 -8.65
C GLY A 358 -14.06 19.48 -8.14
N LEU A 359 -12.93 19.03 -8.72
CA LEU A 359 -12.24 17.80 -8.33
C LEU A 359 -11.24 17.99 -7.17
N GLU A 360 -10.76 19.20 -6.91
CA GLU A 360 -9.76 19.48 -5.86
C GLU A 360 -10.19 18.92 -4.49
N LYS A 361 -11.44 19.17 -4.09
CA LYS A 361 -11.98 18.63 -2.85
C LYS A 361 -12.09 17.10 -2.86
N SER A 362 -12.38 16.50 -4.00
CA SER A 362 -12.53 15.04 -4.13
C SER A 362 -11.17 14.35 -4.01
N ILE A 363 -10.12 14.88 -4.63
CA ILE A 363 -8.75 14.31 -4.50
C ILE A 363 -8.19 14.52 -3.10
N ASP A 364 -8.47 15.65 -2.46
CA ASP A 364 -8.07 15.90 -1.07
C ASP A 364 -8.75 14.92 -0.09
N GLN A 365 -10.02 14.57 -0.34
CA GLN A 365 -10.72 13.55 0.43
C GLN A 365 -10.11 12.16 0.22
N VAL A 366 -9.74 11.79 -1.01
CA VAL A 366 -9.05 10.52 -1.30
C VAL A 366 -7.71 10.45 -0.56
N ASP A 367 -6.91 11.52 -0.60
CA ASP A 367 -5.61 11.62 0.07
C ASP A 367 -5.76 11.52 1.60
N ALA A 368 -6.70 12.27 2.19
CA ALA A 368 -6.97 12.21 3.63
C ALA A 368 -7.51 10.83 4.07
N ASN A 369 -8.41 10.23 3.29
CA ASN A 369 -8.91 8.88 3.55
C ASN A 369 -7.78 7.85 3.46
N PHE A 370 -6.88 8.00 2.48
CA PHE A 370 -5.71 7.14 2.33
C PHE A 370 -4.83 7.19 3.58
N ASP A 371 -4.49 8.39 4.04
CA ASP A 371 -3.65 8.60 5.24
C ASP A 371 -4.32 8.15 6.54
N SER A 372 -5.66 8.17 6.60
CA SER A 372 -6.41 7.66 7.76
C SER A 372 -6.41 6.13 7.84
N VAL A 373 -6.23 5.46 6.70
CA VAL A 373 -6.32 4.01 6.58
C VAL A 373 -4.93 3.37 6.58
N PHE A 374 -3.97 3.98 5.89
CA PHE A 374 -2.66 3.43 5.66
C PHE A 374 -1.56 4.20 6.37
N ASN A 375 -0.67 3.46 7.04
CA ASN A 375 0.59 3.99 7.52
C ASN A 375 1.74 3.19 6.89
N PRO A 376 2.25 3.62 5.71
CA PRO A 376 3.27 2.90 4.97
C PRO A 376 4.55 2.63 5.78
N SER A 377 4.99 3.61 6.57
CA SER A 377 6.19 3.48 7.41
C SER A 377 6.03 2.39 8.45
N LYS A 378 4.85 2.27 9.05
CA LYS A 378 4.56 1.22 10.04
C LYS A 378 4.68 -0.18 9.45
N TYR A 379 4.25 -0.41 8.21
CA TYR A 379 4.42 -1.73 7.56
C TYR A 379 5.89 -2.11 7.39
N ILE A 380 6.74 -1.12 7.11
CA ILE A 380 8.18 -1.32 6.92
C ILE A 380 8.89 -1.50 8.27
N GLU A 381 8.57 -0.67 9.25
CA GLU A 381 9.16 -0.71 10.60
C GLU A 381 8.77 -1.99 11.35
N ASP A 382 7.49 -2.35 11.38
CA ASP A 382 7.04 -3.59 12.03
C ASP A 382 7.69 -4.84 11.39
N SER A 383 7.94 -4.78 10.08
CA SER A 383 8.64 -5.84 9.36
C SER A 383 10.11 -5.94 9.76
N ALA A 384 10.76 -4.83 10.11
CA ALA A 384 12.11 -4.86 10.66
C ALA A 384 12.13 -5.51 12.05
N VAL A 385 11.15 -5.18 12.92
CA VAL A 385 11.05 -5.69 14.30
C VAL A 385 10.91 -7.21 14.40
N MET A 386 10.42 -7.89 13.36
CA MET A 386 10.38 -9.37 13.30
C MET A 386 11.76 -10.03 13.25
N TYR A 387 12.82 -9.29 12.90
CA TYR A 387 14.20 -9.78 12.82
C TYR A 387 15.21 -9.04 13.70
N ILE A 388 14.84 -7.96 14.40
CA ILE A 388 15.79 -7.22 15.23
C ILE A 388 16.31 -8.13 16.35
N THR A 389 17.47 -8.70 16.06
CA THR A 389 18.51 -9.18 16.96
C THR A 389 19.24 -7.94 17.47
N GLN A 390 18.99 -7.55 18.71
CA GLN A 390 19.95 -6.76 19.48
C GLN A 390 20.50 -7.61 20.59
#